data_AF-W2IJY4-F1
#
_entry.id   AF-W2IJY4-F1
#
_cell.length_a   1.000
_cell.length_b   1.000
_cell.length_c   1.000
_cell.angle_alpha   90.00
_cell.angle_beta   90.00
_cell.angle_gamma   90.00
#
_symmetry.space_group_name_H-M   'P 1'
#
loop_
_entity.id
_entity.type
_entity.pdbx_description
1 polymer ?
#
loop_
_entity_poly.entity_id
_entity_poly.type
_entity_poly.pdbx_seq_one_letter_code
_entity_poly.pdbx_strand_id
1 'polypeptide(L)'
;MNRVLQLPLGASAPPVVESYTLGDVLICKANRGKLLEVEHLIKALHADVNYRNQHGCSALHGAAASGQLDVVQWMGSHGSVDWSATDHDDQTALHYAAFYGHLEVVQFLVENGVPLDAPDKFGRLAHCSAAINGHLDVVAYLLEECPSPIDINAVDEYGGTCLHWAASKGRKEVIQYLCMKGIDIHITSYDNKTAYQIAKDKHKQKCVQFLKSWYETSQKFVHAAEEGDDEEIARIIADINGAYPLRFMRDKNGKNAMHWAAEFGHLSTLKLLSEHFAVWTDVDKFGRNALHSAALGGNKECAFWLIRKAQDSSEFLSLTLTNKSPSRCAFEAGHSSLANYLQAWEEGNDDYSTNDETSASLLEHDNGRSIGDEEENVAPRSRNIETVYNWLKFFKMEEYAQNFEKDGFDTLRGVATIDEDDLIDMDVKKGHRRVVLSHIEELRNQLTLLDENAEVAGMEPLSSPTLSMLPPITKQSSMSSIVSAPGAGGEAIPHRTERRGSITAPPPPTDV
;
A
#
# COMPACT_ATOMS: atom_id res chain seq x y z
N MET A 1 21.05 40.42 22.43
CA MET A 1 20.64 41.19 23.62
C MET A 1 19.27 40.68 24.06
N ASN A 2 19.23 39.73 24.99
CA ASN A 2 17.99 39.15 25.52
C ASN A 2 17.29 40.21 26.40
N ARG A 3 16.23 40.84 25.89
CA ARG A 3 15.38 41.74 26.67
C ARG A 3 14.47 40.90 27.57
N VAL A 4 14.82 40.86 28.85
CA VAL A 4 13.97 40.35 29.94
C VAL A 4 12.77 41.28 30.08
N LEU A 5 11.55 40.78 29.85
CA LEU A 5 10.32 41.54 30.07
C LEU A 5 9.89 41.37 31.53
N GLN A 6 10.14 42.37 32.37
CA GLN A 6 9.56 42.46 33.71
C GLN A 6 8.23 43.22 33.64
N LEU A 7 7.12 42.55 33.94
CA LEU A 7 5.82 43.20 34.20
C LEU A 7 5.63 43.33 35.72
N PRO A 8 5.40 44.53 36.28
CA PRO A 8 5.20 44.69 37.72
C PRO A 8 3.71 44.55 38.06
N LEU A 9 3.38 43.59 38.93
CA LEU A 9 2.09 43.51 39.61
C LEU A 9 2.32 43.24 41.11
N GLY A 10 1.87 44.19 41.93
CA GLY A 10 1.40 44.07 43.31
C GLY A 10 2.11 43.13 44.29
N ALA A 11 2.71 43.71 45.33
CA ALA A 11 3.39 43.07 46.44
C ALA A 11 2.61 41.94 47.17
N SER A 12 3.33 40.84 47.48
CA SER A 12 3.28 40.06 48.74
C SER A 12 3.59 38.56 48.52
N ALA A 13 4.86 38.24 48.28
CA ALA A 13 5.56 36.96 48.51
C ALA A 13 6.93 37.12 47.81
N PRO A 14 8.04 36.49 48.25
CA PRO A 14 9.23 36.46 47.42
C PRO A 14 8.85 35.71 46.13
N PRO A 15 8.81 36.38 44.97
CA PRO A 15 8.46 35.69 43.74
C PRO A 15 9.65 34.79 43.44
N VAL A 16 9.40 33.50 43.25
CA VAL A 16 10.28 32.68 42.42
C VAL A 16 10.17 33.31 41.03
N VAL A 17 11.04 34.27 40.71
CA VAL A 17 11.05 34.94 39.41
C VAL A 17 11.69 33.94 38.45
N GLU A 18 10.88 33.03 37.93
CA GLU A 18 11.21 32.32 36.70
C GLU A 18 11.34 33.40 35.62
N SER A 19 12.57 33.74 35.26
CA SER A 19 12.85 34.74 34.24
C SER A 19 12.53 34.17 32.87
N TYR A 20 11.27 34.26 32.44
CA TYR A 20 10.87 33.86 31.10
C TYR A 20 11.55 34.75 30.06
N THR A 21 12.26 34.13 29.12
CA THR A 21 12.82 34.82 27.97
C THR A 21 11.72 35.14 26.96
N LEU A 22 11.99 36.06 26.03
CA LEU A 22 11.09 36.34 24.92
C LEU A 22 10.78 35.08 24.09
N GLY A 23 11.76 34.16 23.99
CA GLY A 23 11.60 32.87 23.34
C GLY A 23 10.68 31.91 24.11
N ASP A 24 10.73 31.89 25.43
CA ASP A 24 9.79 31.10 26.26
C ASP A 24 8.35 31.59 26.07
N VAL A 25 8.17 32.91 25.97
CA VAL A 25 6.87 33.51 25.65
C VAL A 25 6.42 33.08 24.25
N LEU A 26 7.31 33.11 23.26
CA LEU A 26 7.03 32.64 21.89
C LEU A 26 6.54 31.19 21.88
N ILE A 27 7.25 30.27 22.55
CA ILE A 27 6.84 28.87 22.68
C ILE A 27 5.43 28.76 23.29
N CYS A 28 5.17 29.49 24.38
CA CYS A 28 3.86 29.49 25.03
C CYS A 28 2.73 30.03 24.12
N LYS A 29 3.02 31.02 23.26
CA LYS A 29 2.02 31.57 22.32
C LYS A 29 1.77 30.63 21.16
N ALA A 30 2.83 30.01 20.63
CA ALA A 30 2.75 29.00 19.59
C ALA A 30 1.92 27.79 20.05
N ASN A 31 2.18 27.28 21.26
CA ASN A 31 1.42 26.19 21.88
C ASN A 31 -0.06 26.54 22.16
N ARG A 32 -0.42 27.83 22.21
CA ARG A 32 -1.80 28.28 22.43
C ARG A 32 -2.53 28.66 21.14
N GLY A 33 -1.89 28.52 19.98
CA GLY A 33 -2.49 28.92 18.70
C GLY A 33 -2.63 30.42 18.50
N LYS A 34 -1.91 31.24 19.27
CA LYS A 34 -2.05 32.71 19.25
C LYS A 34 -1.25 33.30 18.09
N LEU A 35 -1.67 33.01 16.86
CA LEU A 35 -0.96 33.39 15.63
C LEU A 35 -0.55 34.86 15.63
N LEU A 36 -1.49 35.79 15.82
CA LEU A 36 -1.20 37.23 15.82
C LEU A 36 -0.14 37.65 16.85
N GLU A 37 -0.11 36.99 18.02
CA GLU A 37 0.92 37.26 19.03
C GLU A 37 2.26 36.65 18.60
N VAL A 38 2.28 35.44 18.04
CA VAL A 38 3.48 34.82 17.44
C VAL A 38 4.05 35.71 16.33
N GLU A 39 3.20 36.25 15.46
CA GLU A 39 3.59 37.18 14.40
C GLU A 39 4.25 38.43 14.97
N HIS A 40 3.63 39.03 15.97
CA HIS A 40 4.13 40.25 16.60
C HIS A 40 5.48 40.00 17.30
N LEU A 41 5.60 38.87 18.01
CA LEU A 41 6.84 38.48 18.69
C LEU A 41 8.01 38.33 17.70
N ILE A 42 7.79 37.66 16.56
CA ILE A 42 8.84 37.41 15.57
C ILE A 42 9.13 38.66 14.73
N LYS A 43 8.10 39.32 14.16
CA LYS A 43 8.29 40.45 13.24
C LYS A 43 8.65 41.76 13.96
N ALA A 44 7.98 42.07 15.07
CA ALA A 44 8.12 43.38 15.73
C ALA A 44 9.13 43.36 16.90
N LEU A 45 9.22 42.24 17.63
CA LEU A 45 10.15 42.11 18.76
C LEU A 45 11.41 41.30 18.42
N HIS A 46 11.54 40.83 17.18
CA HIS A 46 12.68 40.05 16.69
C HIS A 46 12.97 38.84 17.59
N ALA A 47 11.93 38.16 18.06
CA ALA A 47 12.08 36.87 18.74
C ALA A 47 12.68 35.87 17.75
N ASP A 48 13.70 35.13 18.20
CA ASP A 48 14.29 34.05 17.41
C ASP A 48 13.28 32.91 17.29
N VAL A 49 12.83 32.63 16.06
CA VAL A 49 11.87 31.56 15.75
C VAL A 49 12.42 30.18 16.10
N ASN A 50 13.76 30.02 16.08
CA ASN A 50 14.46 28.79 16.40
C ASN A 50 14.96 28.78 17.86
N TYR A 51 14.49 29.69 18.70
CA TYR A 51 14.80 29.67 20.12
C TYR A 51 14.44 28.31 20.73
N ARG A 52 15.36 27.76 21.53
CA ARG A 52 15.17 26.53 22.31
C ARG A 52 15.22 26.85 23.79
N ASN A 53 14.21 26.39 24.53
CA ASN A 53 14.15 26.58 25.98
C ASN A 53 15.09 25.59 26.72
N GLN A 54 15.01 25.58 28.05
CA GLN A 54 15.80 24.67 28.91
C GLN A 54 15.54 23.17 28.71
N HIS A 55 14.47 22.81 27.97
CA HIS A 55 14.14 21.42 27.61
C HIS A 55 14.56 21.12 26.15
N GLY A 56 15.19 22.06 25.48
CA GLY A 56 15.50 21.97 24.05
C GLY A 56 14.29 22.23 23.15
N CYS A 57 13.09 22.44 23.68
CA CYS A 57 11.89 22.64 22.89
C CYS A 57 11.88 24.02 22.21
N SER A 58 11.42 24.06 20.96
CA SER A 58 11.20 25.27 20.18
C SER A 58 9.71 25.63 20.02
N ALA A 59 9.43 26.77 19.40
CA ALA A 59 8.05 27.18 19.11
C ALA A 59 7.34 26.19 18.18
N LEU A 60 8.09 25.54 17.28
CA LEU A 60 7.60 24.48 16.40
C LEU A 60 7.12 23.26 17.20
N HIS A 61 7.89 22.81 18.19
CA HIS A 61 7.49 21.71 19.08
C HIS A 61 6.17 22.03 19.80
N GLY A 62 6.06 23.24 20.36
CA GLY A 62 4.85 23.69 21.05
C GLY A 62 3.63 23.74 20.14
N ALA A 63 3.76 24.32 18.95
CA ALA A 63 2.67 24.36 17.97
C ALA A 63 2.28 22.97 17.47
N ALA A 64 3.25 22.09 17.24
CA ALA A 64 3.02 20.72 16.82
C ALA A 64 2.30 19.88 17.88
N ALA A 65 2.72 19.99 19.15
CA ALA A 65 2.09 19.29 20.28
C ALA A 65 0.60 19.67 20.48
N SER A 66 0.24 20.89 20.12
CA SER A 66 -1.11 21.45 20.31
C SER A 66 -1.95 21.50 19.03
N GLY A 67 -1.45 20.96 17.92
CA GLY A 67 -2.20 20.86 16.67
C GLY A 67 -2.43 22.21 15.98
N GLN A 68 -1.57 23.20 16.21
CA GLN A 68 -1.76 24.57 15.73
C GLN A 68 -1.23 24.74 14.30
N LEU A 69 -1.94 24.14 13.34
CA LEU A 69 -1.55 24.14 11.92
C LEU A 69 -1.29 25.55 11.38
N ASP A 70 -2.18 26.51 11.65
CA ASP A 70 -2.04 27.90 11.21
C ASP A 70 -0.70 28.53 11.66
N VAL A 71 -0.27 28.21 12.88
CA VAL A 71 0.98 28.71 13.45
C VAL A 71 2.18 28.03 12.78
N VAL A 72 2.12 26.71 12.58
CA VAL A 72 3.18 25.93 11.90
C VAL A 72 3.36 26.41 10.46
N GLN A 73 2.26 26.56 9.71
CA GLN A 73 2.24 27.06 8.33
C GLN A 73 2.78 28.49 8.22
N TRP A 74 2.36 29.36 9.14
CA TRP A 74 2.84 30.72 9.16
C TRP A 74 4.34 30.81 9.48
N MET A 75 4.82 30.03 10.46
CA MET A 75 6.25 29.98 10.80
C MET A 75 7.08 29.50 9.60
N GLY A 76 6.62 28.47 8.88
CA GLY A 76 7.30 27.95 7.70
C GLY A 76 7.34 28.91 6.50
N SER A 77 6.31 29.76 6.34
CA SER A 77 6.23 30.72 5.23
C SER A 77 6.95 32.05 5.48
N HIS A 78 7.23 32.40 6.74
CA HIS A 78 7.74 33.72 7.12
C HIS A 78 9.03 33.69 7.95
N GLY A 79 9.54 32.52 8.32
CA GLY A 79 10.77 32.34 9.08
C GLY A 79 11.67 31.25 8.49
N SER A 80 12.99 31.38 8.67
CA SER A 80 13.93 30.28 8.44
C SER A 80 13.83 29.28 9.59
N VAL A 81 12.75 28.51 9.62
CA VAL A 81 12.49 27.50 10.66
C VAL A 81 13.44 26.32 10.48
N ASP A 82 14.05 25.90 11.58
CA ASP A 82 14.76 24.62 11.65
C ASP A 82 13.75 23.48 11.87
N TRP A 83 13.34 22.84 10.75
CA TRP A 83 12.44 21.70 10.73
C TRP A 83 13.04 20.43 11.38
N SER A 84 14.36 20.37 11.48
CA SER A 84 15.10 19.26 12.07
C SER A 84 15.41 19.45 13.56
N ALA A 85 14.96 20.57 14.15
CA ALA A 85 15.17 20.84 15.56
C ALA A 85 14.56 19.71 16.41
N THR A 86 15.39 19.16 17.29
CA THR A 86 15.00 18.20 18.31
C THR A 86 14.77 18.89 19.66
N ASP A 87 14.38 18.17 20.70
CA ASP A 87 14.48 18.58 22.11
C ASP A 87 15.63 17.84 22.80
N HIS A 88 15.68 17.80 24.14
CA HIS A 88 16.71 17.03 24.88
C HIS A 88 16.49 15.51 24.86
N ASP A 89 15.33 15.06 24.41
CA ASP A 89 14.99 13.65 24.23
C ASP A 89 15.07 13.25 22.75
N ASP A 90 15.78 14.04 21.94
CA ASP A 90 15.92 13.91 20.50
C ASP A 90 14.58 13.90 19.74
N GLN A 91 13.48 14.36 20.37
CA GLN A 91 12.17 14.40 19.74
C GLN A 91 12.05 15.61 18.83
N THR A 92 11.69 15.36 17.57
CA THR A 92 11.34 16.41 16.61
C THR A 92 9.88 16.85 16.76
N ALA A 93 9.51 17.96 16.12
CA ALA A 93 8.10 18.40 16.04
C ALA A 93 7.15 17.30 15.49
N LEU A 94 7.63 16.44 14.60
CA LEU A 94 6.87 15.31 14.07
C LEU A 94 6.54 14.28 15.16
N HIS A 95 7.46 14.00 16.08
CA HIS A 95 7.20 13.14 17.24
C HIS A 95 6.08 13.71 18.11
N TYR A 96 6.09 15.02 18.37
CA TYR A 96 5.04 15.68 19.15
C TYR A 96 3.69 15.63 18.44
N ALA A 97 3.62 16.01 17.16
CA ALA A 97 2.39 15.94 16.37
C ALA A 97 1.82 14.51 16.32
N ALA A 98 2.69 13.52 16.13
CA ALA A 98 2.31 12.12 16.09
C ALA A 98 1.86 11.59 17.46
N PHE A 99 2.57 11.95 18.54
CA PHE A 99 2.22 11.57 19.90
C PHE A 99 0.83 12.08 20.29
N TYR A 100 0.46 13.30 19.89
CA TYR A 100 -0.85 13.89 20.21
C TYR A 100 -1.94 13.67 19.14
N GLY A 101 -1.61 13.05 18.01
CA GLY A 101 -2.58 12.65 16.99
C GLY A 101 -3.02 13.77 16.05
N HIS A 102 -2.18 14.79 15.84
CA HIS A 102 -2.53 15.93 14.99
C HIS A 102 -2.18 15.64 13.52
N LEU A 103 -3.01 14.83 12.84
CA LEU A 103 -2.75 14.36 11.47
C LEU A 103 -2.45 15.50 10.48
N GLU A 104 -3.22 16.58 10.51
CA GLU A 104 -3.03 17.72 9.59
C GLU A 104 -1.65 18.38 9.77
N VAL A 105 -1.15 18.44 11.01
CA VAL A 105 0.20 18.93 11.30
C VAL A 105 1.25 17.92 10.87
N VAL A 106 1.01 16.62 11.07
CA VAL A 106 1.89 15.55 10.57
C VAL A 106 2.06 15.67 9.06
N GLN A 107 0.96 15.73 8.31
CA GLN A 107 0.96 15.87 6.85
C GLN A 107 1.79 17.09 6.41
N PHE A 108 1.52 18.25 7.00
CA PHE A 108 2.25 19.47 6.67
C PHE A 108 3.76 19.37 7.00
N LEU A 109 4.13 18.77 8.13
CA LEU A 109 5.54 18.57 8.50
C LEU A 109 6.27 17.65 7.51
N VAL A 110 5.63 16.56 7.07
CA VAL A 110 6.18 15.64 6.08
C VAL A 110 6.37 16.31 4.72
N GLU A 111 5.38 17.08 4.26
CA GLU A 111 5.45 17.84 3.01
C GLU A 111 6.57 18.90 3.00
N ASN A 112 6.94 19.43 4.17
CA ASN A 112 8.01 20.42 4.33
C ASN A 112 9.39 19.77 4.60
N GLY A 113 9.52 18.46 4.41
CA GLY A 113 10.81 17.78 4.44
C GLY A 113 11.36 17.51 5.84
N VAL A 114 10.50 17.44 6.87
CA VAL A 114 10.91 16.95 8.19
C VAL A 114 11.35 15.48 8.07
N PRO A 115 12.54 15.11 8.59
CA PRO A 115 13.02 13.73 8.51
C PRO A 115 12.08 12.77 9.23
N LEU A 116 11.62 11.74 8.51
CA LEU A 116 10.74 10.67 9.01
C LEU A 116 11.52 9.61 9.81
N ASP A 117 12.80 9.49 9.52
CA ASP A 117 13.74 8.50 10.06
C ASP A 117 14.54 9.04 11.25
N ALA A 118 14.23 10.25 11.73
CA ALA A 118 14.84 10.80 12.93
C ALA A 118 14.38 10.00 14.16
N PRO A 119 15.29 9.32 14.88
CA PRO A 119 14.96 8.63 16.12
C PRO A 119 14.91 9.59 17.30
N ASP A 120 14.02 9.33 18.26
CA ASP A 120 14.12 9.91 19.60
C ASP A 120 15.25 9.25 20.42
N LYS A 121 15.48 9.71 21.65
CA LYS A 121 16.54 9.20 22.54
C LYS A 121 16.47 7.71 22.88
N PHE A 122 15.39 7.04 22.48
CA PHE A 122 15.16 5.62 22.67
C PHE A 122 15.17 4.84 21.35
N GLY A 123 15.54 5.49 20.24
CA GLY A 123 15.52 4.89 18.90
C GLY A 123 14.13 4.82 18.28
N ARG A 124 13.10 5.48 18.85
CA ARG A 124 11.73 5.38 18.34
C ARG A 124 11.48 6.45 17.29
N LEU A 125 10.82 6.06 16.20
CA LEU A 125 10.36 6.96 15.15
C LEU A 125 8.96 7.50 15.46
N ALA A 126 8.53 8.54 14.73
CA ALA A 126 7.25 9.20 14.96
C ALA A 126 6.02 8.26 14.90
N HIS A 127 6.03 7.23 14.04
CA HIS A 127 4.93 6.26 13.96
C HIS A 127 4.79 5.43 15.26
N CYS A 128 5.90 5.15 15.97
CA CYS A 128 5.86 4.52 17.29
C CYS A 128 5.18 5.44 18.31
N SER A 129 5.45 6.75 18.28
CA SER A 129 4.78 7.74 19.15
C SER A 129 3.27 7.78 18.93
N ALA A 130 2.81 7.77 17.67
CA ALA A 130 1.39 7.68 17.35
C ALA A 130 0.76 6.36 17.83
N ALA A 131 1.47 5.25 17.66
CA ALA A 131 0.99 3.93 18.08
C ALA A 131 0.92 3.75 19.61
N ILE A 132 1.84 4.36 20.37
CA ILE A 132 1.80 4.41 21.84
C ILE A 132 0.47 5.03 22.31
N ASN A 133 0.04 6.11 21.67
CA ASN A 133 -1.18 6.82 22.05
C ASN A 133 -2.45 6.37 21.34
N GLY A 134 -2.33 5.54 20.30
CA GLY A 134 -3.47 4.94 19.63
C GLY A 134 -4.02 5.79 18.48
N HIS A 135 -3.21 6.69 17.91
CA HIS A 135 -3.58 7.53 16.78
C HIS A 135 -3.42 6.74 15.47
N LEU A 136 -4.43 5.92 15.17
CA LEU A 136 -4.44 5.02 14.02
C LEU A 136 -4.31 5.77 12.68
N ASP A 137 -5.00 6.90 12.56
CA ASP A 137 -4.95 7.80 11.40
C ASP A 137 -3.53 8.29 11.09
N VAL A 138 -2.79 8.70 12.12
CA VAL A 138 -1.38 9.10 11.97
C VAL A 138 -0.48 7.90 11.65
N VAL A 139 -0.69 6.75 12.31
CA VAL A 139 0.07 5.53 11.99
C VAL A 139 -0.16 5.11 10.54
N ALA A 140 -1.39 5.19 10.05
CA ALA A 140 -1.72 4.84 8.68
C ALA A 140 -1.02 5.75 7.67
N TYR A 141 -1.11 7.07 7.87
CA TYR A 141 -0.45 8.05 7.02
C TYR A 141 1.08 7.85 6.95
N LEU A 142 1.74 7.66 8.10
CA LEU A 142 3.19 7.51 8.18
C LEU A 142 3.73 6.19 7.58
N LEU A 143 2.89 5.16 7.45
CA LEU A 143 3.29 3.86 6.90
C LEU A 143 2.97 3.71 5.41
N GLU A 144 1.94 4.39 4.88
CA GLU A 144 1.47 4.13 3.51
C GLU A 144 1.38 5.36 2.62
N GLU A 145 0.91 6.49 3.16
CA GLU A 145 0.56 7.65 2.34
C GLU A 145 1.74 8.64 2.22
N CYS A 146 2.78 8.48 3.05
CA CYS A 146 3.92 9.39 3.01
C CYS A 146 4.90 9.05 1.87
N PRO A 147 5.62 10.04 1.32
CA PRO A 147 6.48 9.85 0.13
C PRO A 147 7.65 8.87 0.33
N SER A 148 8.07 8.66 1.58
CA SER A 148 9.12 7.74 1.96
C SER A 148 8.62 6.89 3.13
N PRO A 149 7.92 5.77 2.85
CA PRO A 149 7.28 4.97 3.89
C PRO A 149 8.30 4.46 4.90
N ILE A 150 7.96 4.56 6.18
CA ILE A 150 8.78 4.02 7.25
C ILE A 150 8.65 2.50 7.24
N ASP A 151 9.77 1.80 7.43
CA ASP A 151 9.72 0.35 7.63
C ASP A 151 8.83 0.01 8.84
N ILE A 152 7.73 -0.71 8.59
CA ILE A 152 6.78 -1.15 9.61
C ILE A 152 7.43 -2.04 10.70
N ASN A 153 8.55 -2.68 10.35
CA ASN A 153 9.32 -3.53 11.25
C ASN A 153 10.54 -2.82 11.88
N ALA A 154 10.63 -1.49 11.73
CA ALA A 154 11.68 -0.71 12.39
C ALA A 154 11.68 -0.97 13.90
N VAL A 155 12.87 -1.23 14.43
CA VAL A 155 13.11 -1.51 15.84
C VAL A 155 13.80 -0.34 16.50
N ASP A 156 13.44 -0.09 17.76
CA ASP A 156 14.07 0.91 18.60
C ASP A 156 15.29 0.36 19.37
N GLU A 157 15.86 1.15 20.28
CA GLU A 157 17.03 0.75 21.10
C GLU A 157 16.74 -0.39 22.08
N TYR A 158 15.48 -0.78 22.25
CA TYR A 158 15.07 -1.92 23.07
C TYR A 158 14.74 -3.15 22.21
N GLY A 159 14.96 -3.09 20.89
CA GLY A 159 14.52 -4.10 19.93
C GLY A 159 13.00 -4.15 19.77
N GLY A 160 12.29 -3.14 20.27
CA GLY A 160 10.84 -3.05 20.21
C GLY A 160 10.37 -2.40 18.92
N THR A 161 9.40 -3.04 18.27
CA THR A 161 8.67 -2.44 17.14
C THR A 161 7.46 -1.62 17.64
N CYS A 162 6.87 -0.85 16.73
CA CYS A 162 5.58 -0.19 16.91
C CYS A 162 4.49 -1.10 17.54
N LEU A 163 4.46 -2.39 17.15
CA LEU A 163 3.55 -3.39 17.72
C LEU A 163 3.76 -3.62 19.22
N HIS A 164 5.01 -3.68 19.68
CA HIS A 164 5.34 -3.90 21.09
C HIS A 164 4.80 -2.76 21.97
N TRP A 165 4.93 -1.53 21.49
CA TRP A 165 4.46 -0.35 22.19
C TRP A 165 2.93 -0.22 22.18
N ALA A 166 2.29 -0.46 21.03
CA ALA A 166 0.83 -0.53 20.93
C ALA A 166 0.25 -1.61 21.86
N ALA A 167 0.90 -2.78 21.92
CA ALA A 167 0.55 -3.88 22.83
C ALA A 167 0.73 -3.52 24.31
N SER A 168 1.83 -2.84 24.67
CA SER A 168 2.10 -2.36 26.03
C SER A 168 1.03 -1.39 26.53
N LYS A 169 0.59 -0.46 25.68
CA LYS A 169 -0.44 0.54 26.02
C LYS A 169 -1.87 0.01 25.84
N GLY A 170 -2.05 -1.06 25.08
CA GLY A 170 -3.35 -1.71 24.88
C GLY A 170 -4.16 -1.10 23.73
N ARG A 171 -3.50 -0.62 22.68
CA ARG A 171 -4.12 0.00 21.50
C ARG A 171 -4.54 -1.06 20.50
N LYS A 172 -5.70 -1.67 20.73
CA LYS A 172 -6.19 -2.81 19.91
C LYS A 172 -6.34 -2.42 18.44
N GLU A 173 -6.91 -1.26 18.17
CA GLU A 173 -7.22 -0.79 16.82
C GLU A 173 -5.94 -0.60 15.99
N VAL A 174 -4.89 -0.03 16.60
CA VAL A 174 -3.56 0.08 15.99
C VAL A 174 -2.95 -1.30 15.76
N ILE A 175 -3.02 -2.22 16.73
CA ILE A 175 -2.52 -3.59 16.56
C ILE A 175 -3.22 -4.30 15.39
N GLN A 176 -4.54 -4.17 15.28
CA GLN A 176 -5.31 -4.75 14.18
C GLN A 176 -4.82 -4.22 12.84
N TYR A 177 -4.68 -2.90 12.73
CA TYR A 177 -4.15 -2.27 11.53
C TYR A 177 -2.73 -2.75 11.19
N LEU A 178 -1.80 -2.75 12.15
CA LEU A 178 -0.43 -3.19 11.92
C LEU A 178 -0.36 -4.65 11.44
N CYS A 179 -1.16 -5.54 12.02
CA CYS A 179 -1.28 -6.92 11.55
C CYS A 179 -1.85 -7.00 10.12
N MET A 180 -2.84 -6.16 9.81
CA MET A 180 -3.38 -6.03 8.45
C MET A 180 -2.39 -5.39 7.45
N LYS A 181 -1.34 -4.72 7.92
CA LYS A 181 -0.28 -4.16 7.08
C LYS A 181 1.00 -5.00 7.04
N GLY A 182 0.97 -6.20 7.61
CA GLY A 182 2.06 -7.16 7.48
C GLY A 182 3.22 -6.97 8.43
N ILE A 183 3.01 -6.35 9.60
CA ILE A 183 4.02 -6.31 10.65
C ILE A 183 4.40 -7.75 11.09
N ASP A 184 5.70 -8.00 11.31
CA ASP A 184 6.16 -9.28 11.85
C ASP A 184 5.86 -9.36 13.35
N ILE A 185 4.84 -10.15 13.70
CA ILE A 185 4.40 -10.38 15.08
C ILE A 185 5.39 -11.22 15.90
N HIS A 186 6.36 -11.87 15.25
CA HIS A 186 7.34 -12.76 15.87
C HIS A 186 8.63 -12.04 16.26
N ILE A 187 8.78 -10.75 15.92
CA ILE A 187 9.90 -9.94 16.42
C ILE A 187 9.83 -9.90 17.94
N THR A 188 10.99 -10.05 18.57
CA THR A 188 11.16 -9.99 20.02
C THR A 188 11.98 -8.78 20.41
N SER A 189 11.58 -8.09 21.47
CA SER A 189 12.45 -7.10 22.13
C SER A 189 13.73 -7.75 22.67
N TYR A 190 14.69 -6.94 23.12
CA TYR A 190 15.92 -7.43 23.77
C TYR A 190 15.67 -8.18 25.08
N ASP A 191 14.48 -8.03 25.68
CA ASP A 191 14.01 -8.86 26.78
C ASP A 191 13.47 -10.24 26.33
N ASN A 192 13.62 -10.58 25.05
CA ASN A 192 13.07 -11.76 24.39
C ASN A 192 11.54 -11.85 24.47
N LYS A 193 10.85 -10.70 24.53
CA LYS A 193 9.39 -10.63 24.62
C LYS A 193 8.78 -10.25 23.28
N THR A 194 7.81 -11.03 22.82
CA THR A 194 6.95 -10.63 21.70
C THR A 194 5.88 -9.65 22.17
N ALA A 195 5.28 -8.92 21.23
CA ALA A 195 4.15 -8.04 21.54
C ALA A 195 3.00 -8.74 22.29
N TYR A 196 2.74 -10.02 21.99
CA TYR A 196 1.76 -10.82 22.73
C TYR A 196 2.12 -10.98 24.21
N GLN A 197 3.39 -11.29 24.50
CA GLN A 197 3.87 -11.45 25.89
C GLN A 197 3.79 -10.12 26.65
N ILE A 198 4.17 -9.01 26.00
CA ILE A 198 4.05 -7.66 26.59
C ILE A 198 2.59 -7.32 26.89
N ALA A 199 1.66 -7.58 25.96
CA ALA A 199 0.23 -7.37 26.19
C ALA A 199 -0.28 -8.19 27.39
N LYS A 200 0.21 -9.43 27.55
CA LYS A 200 -0.14 -10.31 28.68
C LYS A 200 0.41 -9.78 30.00
N ASP A 201 1.68 -9.40 30.05
CA ASP A 201 2.36 -8.85 31.23
C ASP A 201 1.71 -7.54 31.71
N LYS A 202 1.25 -6.70 30.76
CA LYS A 202 0.54 -5.45 31.05
C LYS A 202 -0.99 -5.62 31.18
N HIS A 203 -1.48 -6.85 31.24
CA HIS A 203 -2.89 -7.22 31.40
C HIS A 203 -3.87 -6.62 30.36
N LYS A 204 -3.42 -6.45 29.12
CA LYS A 204 -4.21 -5.90 28.00
C LYS A 204 -5.04 -6.99 27.31
N GLN A 205 -6.09 -7.47 27.99
CA GLN A 205 -6.87 -8.64 27.57
C GLN A 205 -7.40 -8.59 26.14
N LYS A 206 -7.90 -7.44 25.68
CA LYS A 206 -8.41 -7.29 24.29
C LYS A 206 -7.31 -7.51 23.25
N CYS A 207 -6.11 -7.00 23.50
CA CYS A 207 -4.95 -7.16 22.63
C CYS A 207 -4.43 -8.61 22.66
N VAL A 208 -4.38 -9.21 23.86
CA VAL A 208 -4.01 -10.63 24.05
C VAL A 208 -4.94 -11.55 23.26
N GLN A 209 -6.26 -11.34 23.36
CA GLN A 209 -7.24 -12.13 22.63
C GLN A 209 -7.07 -12.00 21.12
N PHE A 210 -6.89 -10.78 20.61
CA PHE A 210 -6.70 -10.54 19.19
C PHE A 210 -5.40 -11.18 18.67
N LEU A 211 -4.26 -10.90 19.30
CA LEU A 211 -2.96 -11.44 18.88
C LEU A 211 -2.92 -12.98 18.96
N LYS A 212 -3.56 -13.56 19.99
CA LYS A 212 -3.69 -15.01 20.10
C LYS A 212 -4.52 -15.59 18.95
N SER A 213 -5.70 -15.01 18.69
CA SER A 213 -6.55 -15.46 17.59
C SER A 213 -5.85 -15.34 16.24
N TRP A 214 -5.17 -14.21 15.99
CA TRP A 214 -4.41 -14.00 14.77
C TRP A 214 -3.30 -15.05 14.60
N TYR A 215 -2.52 -15.29 15.65
CA TYR A 215 -1.45 -16.29 15.63
C TYR A 215 -1.99 -17.70 15.40
N GLU A 216 -3.05 -18.10 16.11
CA GLU A 216 -3.67 -19.42 15.96
C GLU A 216 -4.22 -19.65 14.54
N THR A 217 -4.91 -18.66 13.99
CA THR A 217 -5.39 -18.72 12.60
C THR A 217 -4.23 -18.79 11.61
N SER A 218 -3.18 -17.97 11.79
CA SER A 218 -2.00 -17.99 10.94
C SER A 218 -1.27 -19.34 10.98
N GLN A 219 -1.16 -19.97 12.15
CA GLN A 219 -0.52 -21.29 12.28
C GLN A 219 -1.35 -22.39 11.62
N LYS A 220 -2.67 -22.40 11.83
CA LYS A 220 -3.57 -23.35 11.17
C LYS A 220 -3.50 -23.23 9.65
N PHE A 221 -3.51 -21.99 9.14
CA PHE A 221 -3.42 -21.72 7.72
C PHE A 221 -2.12 -22.22 7.09
N VAL A 222 -0.99 -21.94 7.74
CA VAL A 222 0.33 -22.42 7.28
C VAL A 222 0.43 -23.95 7.37
N HIS A 223 -0.07 -24.56 8.44
CA HIS A 223 -0.01 -26.01 8.61
C HIS A 223 -0.91 -26.76 7.62
N ALA A 224 -2.11 -26.25 7.33
CA ALA A 224 -2.96 -26.82 6.28
C ALA A 224 -2.27 -26.80 4.90
N ALA A 225 -1.49 -25.76 4.61
CA ALA A 225 -0.68 -25.68 3.39
C ALA A 225 0.54 -26.60 3.38
N GLU A 226 1.09 -26.95 4.54
CA GLU A 226 2.13 -27.97 4.69
C GLU A 226 1.57 -29.39 4.44
N GLU A 227 0.37 -29.68 4.95
CA GLU A 227 -0.29 -30.97 4.78
C GLU A 227 -0.95 -31.14 3.39
N GLY A 228 -1.24 -30.04 2.70
CA GLY A 228 -1.95 -30.04 1.42
C GLY A 228 -3.47 -30.21 1.57
N ASP A 229 -4.03 -29.77 2.69
CA ASP A 229 -5.48 -29.83 2.95
C ASP A 229 -6.20 -28.65 2.29
N ASP A 230 -6.56 -28.83 1.02
CA ASP A 230 -7.28 -27.85 0.21
C ASP A 230 -8.64 -27.47 0.82
N GLU A 231 -9.31 -28.41 1.50
CA GLU A 231 -10.61 -28.15 2.12
C GLU A 231 -10.47 -27.22 3.33
N GLU A 232 -9.51 -27.49 4.20
CA GLU A 232 -9.28 -26.67 5.38
C GLU A 232 -8.77 -25.27 4.99
N ILE A 233 -7.93 -25.18 3.96
CA ILE A 233 -7.51 -23.89 3.41
C ILE A 233 -8.71 -23.12 2.87
N ALA A 234 -9.57 -23.74 2.06
CA ALA A 234 -10.78 -23.10 1.54
C ALA A 234 -11.73 -22.66 2.66
N ARG A 235 -11.89 -23.47 3.72
CA ARG A 235 -12.67 -23.09 4.91
C ARG A 235 -12.05 -21.90 5.63
N ILE A 236 -10.74 -21.89 5.87
CA ILE A 236 -10.05 -20.76 6.52
C ILE A 236 -10.18 -19.48 5.68
N ILE A 237 -10.02 -19.57 4.36
CA ILE A 237 -10.21 -18.45 3.43
C ILE A 237 -11.64 -17.91 3.53
N ALA A 238 -12.65 -18.80 3.53
CA ALA A 238 -14.05 -18.45 3.66
C ALA A 238 -14.40 -17.85 5.02
N ASP A 239 -13.86 -18.39 6.12
CA ASP A 239 -14.08 -17.90 7.49
C ASP A 239 -13.47 -16.51 7.70
N ILE A 240 -12.31 -16.27 7.09
CA ILE A 240 -11.64 -14.97 7.16
C ILE A 240 -12.39 -13.96 6.30
N ASN A 241 -13.00 -14.34 5.17
CA ASN A 241 -13.87 -13.50 4.32
C ASN A 241 -13.32 -12.06 4.09
N GLY A 242 -12.01 -11.93 3.83
CA GLY A 242 -11.34 -10.64 3.67
C GLY A 242 -11.12 -9.81 4.94
N ALA A 243 -11.50 -10.30 6.12
CA ALA A 243 -11.24 -9.64 7.40
C ALA A 243 -9.74 -9.50 7.69
N TYR A 244 -8.95 -10.49 7.24
CA TYR A 244 -7.50 -10.49 7.38
C TYR A 244 -6.82 -10.76 6.04
N PRO A 245 -5.82 -9.95 5.67
CA PRO A 245 -4.99 -10.22 4.50
C PRO A 245 -4.15 -11.49 4.72
N LEU A 246 -4.60 -12.58 4.09
CA LEU A 246 -3.97 -13.92 4.15
C LEU A 246 -2.48 -13.89 3.78
N ARG A 247 -2.09 -12.99 2.88
CA ARG A 247 -0.69 -12.72 2.48
C ARG A 247 0.25 -12.51 3.67
N PHE A 248 -0.23 -11.89 4.74
CA PHE A 248 0.58 -11.53 5.91
C PHE A 248 0.60 -12.61 6.99
N MET A 249 -0.12 -13.72 6.80
CA MET A 249 -0.06 -14.87 7.70
C MET A 249 1.22 -15.68 7.42
N ARG A 250 2.21 -15.52 8.29
CA ARG A 250 3.54 -16.12 8.16
C ARG A 250 3.96 -16.87 9.40
N ASP A 251 4.78 -17.90 9.19
CA ASP A 251 5.45 -18.60 10.28
C ASP A 251 6.57 -17.75 10.91
N LYS A 252 7.20 -18.28 11.96
CA LYS A 252 8.34 -17.66 12.64
C LYS A 252 9.54 -17.39 11.72
N ASN A 253 9.66 -18.12 10.61
CA ASN A 253 10.72 -18.00 9.61
C ASN A 253 10.32 -17.04 8.46
N GLY A 254 9.14 -16.44 8.50
CA GLY A 254 8.62 -15.57 7.45
C GLY A 254 8.02 -16.31 6.25
N LYS A 255 7.90 -17.64 6.28
CA LYS A 255 7.26 -18.43 5.22
C LYS A 255 5.75 -18.24 5.26
N ASN A 256 5.16 -17.93 4.11
CA ASN A 256 3.72 -17.92 3.89
C ASN A 256 3.22 -19.31 3.44
N ALA A 257 1.89 -19.47 3.29
CA ALA A 257 1.29 -20.74 2.84
C ALA A 257 1.79 -21.23 1.47
N MET A 258 2.11 -20.33 0.53
CA MET A 258 2.65 -20.72 -0.78
C MET A 258 4.06 -21.32 -0.69
N HIS A 259 4.90 -20.84 0.23
CA HIS A 259 6.22 -21.45 0.46
C HIS A 259 6.07 -22.92 0.88
N TRP A 260 5.15 -23.20 1.80
CA TRP A 260 4.90 -24.55 2.28
C TRP A 260 4.28 -25.44 1.18
N ALA A 261 3.25 -24.97 0.49
CA ALA A 261 2.65 -25.72 -0.62
C ALA A 261 3.68 -26.03 -1.72
N ALA A 262 4.56 -25.08 -2.05
CA ALA A 262 5.62 -25.26 -3.03
C ALA A 262 6.70 -26.27 -2.57
N GLU A 263 7.13 -26.18 -1.31
CA GLU A 263 8.17 -27.04 -0.73
C GLU A 263 7.72 -28.50 -0.54
N PHE A 264 6.42 -28.76 -0.32
CA PHE A 264 5.88 -30.11 -0.19
C PHE A 264 5.24 -30.66 -1.47
N GLY A 265 5.12 -29.85 -2.53
CA GLY A 265 4.69 -30.32 -3.84
C GLY A 265 3.18 -30.35 -4.04
N HIS A 266 2.42 -29.60 -3.24
CA HIS A 266 0.96 -29.56 -3.30
C HIS A 266 0.48 -28.59 -4.39
N LEU A 267 0.49 -29.06 -5.65
CA LEU A 267 0.12 -28.24 -6.81
C LEU A 267 -1.34 -27.73 -6.75
N SER A 268 -2.27 -28.56 -6.27
CA SER A 268 -3.68 -28.19 -6.11
C SER A 268 -3.85 -27.05 -5.11
N THR A 269 -3.22 -27.18 -3.94
CA THR A 269 -3.15 -26.12 -2.94
C THR A 269 -2.57 -24.85 -3.51
N LEU A 270 -1.44 -24.93 -4.22
CA LEU A 270 -0.76 -23.78 -4.77
C LEU A 270 -1.65 -23.04 -5.80
N LYS A 271 -2.40 -23.77 -6.63
CA LYS A 271 -3.42 -23.20 -7.53
C LYS A 271 -4.54 -22.52 -6.75
N LEU A 272 -5.10 -23.17 -5.72
CA LEU A 272 -6.14 -22.59 -4.87
C LEU A 272 -5.66 -21.28 -4.22
N LEU A 273 -4.44 -21.28 -3.65
CA LEU A 273 -3.86 -20.07 -3.05
C LEU A 273 -3.69 -18.96 -4.09
N SER A 274 -3.32 -19.30 -5.33
CA SER A 274 -3.11 -18.33 -6.41
C SER A 274 -4.37 -17.61 -6.87
N GLU A 275 -5.53 -18.25 -6.74
CA GLU A 275 -6.83 -17.63 -7.07
C GLU A 275 -7.21 -16.55 -6.06
N HIS A 276 -6.77 -16.70 -4.80
CA HIS A 276 -7.13 -15.78 -3.71
C HIS A 276 -6.06 -14.73 -3.39
N PHE A 277 -4.77 -15.05 -3.56
CA PHE A 277 -3.68 -14.12 -3.30
C PHE A 277 -2.41 -14.48 -4.08
N ALA A 278 -1.93 -13.58 -4.93
CA ALA A 278 -0.69 -13.76 -5.71
C ALA A 278 0.55 -13.32 -4.91
N VAL A 279 1.10 -14.22 -4.09
CA VAL A 279 2.22 -13.90 -3.16
C VAL A 279 3.46 -14.76 -3.39
N TRP A 280 3.58 -15.33 -4.58
CA TRP A 280 4.68 -16.23 -4.92
C TRP A 280 6.05 -15.53 -4.97
N THR A 281 6.07 -14.20 -5.11
CA THR A 281 7.28 -13.35 -5.07
C THR A 281 7.68 -12.93 -3.66
N ASP A 282 6.80 -13.08 -2.67
CA ASP A 282 7.11 -12.72 -1.30
C ASP A 282 8.27 -13.57 -0.78
N VAL A 283 9.21 -12.92 -0.13
CA VAL A 283 10.38 -13.59 0.44
C VAL A 283 10.17 -13.94 1.91
N ASP A 284 10.78 -15.03 2.35
CA ASP A 284 10.93 -15.38 3.76
C ASP A 284 12.12 -14.64 4.41
N LYS A 285 12.42 -14.91 5.68
CA LYS A 285 13.55 -14.28 6.40
C LYS A 285 14.92 -14.61 5.81
N PHE A 286 15.02 -15.59 4.91
CA PHE A 286 16.26 -15.96 4.22
C PHE A 286 16.33 -15.37 2.80
N GLY A 287 15.33 -14.59 2.38
CA GLY A 287 15.23 -14.07 1.03
C GLY A 287 14.73 -15.10 0.01
N ARG A 288 14.14 -16.22 0.44
CA ARG A 288 13.62 -17.26 -0.45
C ARG A 288 12.18 -16.95 -0.81
N ASN A 289 11.85 -17.01 -2.08
CA ASN A 289 10.47 -16.94 -2.59
C ASN A 289 9.87 -18.35 -2.75
N ALA A 290 8.63 -18.45 -3.27
CA ALA A 290 7.97 -19.74 -3.45
C ALA A 290 8.72 -20.68 -4.42
N LEU A 291 9.42 -20.14 -5.43
CA LEU A 291 10.21 -20.94 -6.37
C LEU A 291 11.45 -21.53 -5.70
N HIS A 292 12.13 -20.77 -4.83
CA HIS A 292 13.23 -21.29 -4.01
C HIS A 292 12.75 -22.42 -3.09
N SER A 293 11.54 -22.30 -2.54
CA SER A 293 10.90 -23.36 -1.74
C SER A 293 10.61 -24.62 -2.57
N ALA A 294 10.04 -24.47 -3.77
CA ALA A 294 9.83 -25.60 -4.69
C ALA A 294 11.15 -26.28 -5.09
N ALA A 295 12.18 -25.49 -5.35
CA ALA A 295 13.52 -25.96 -5.68
C ALA A 295 14.14 -26.77 -4.54
N LEU A 296 13.98 -26.31 -3.30
CA LEU A 296 14.49 -26.97 -2.10
C LEU A 296 13.77 -28.29 -1.79
N GLY A 297 12.47 -28.37 -2.09
CA GLY A 297 11.68 -29.60 -1.98
C GLY A 297 11.83 -30.57 -3.17
N GLY A 298 12.43 -30.12 -4.27
CA GLY A 298 12.60 -30.93 -5.48
C GLY A 298 11.33 -31.11 -6.31
N ASN A 299 10.31 -30.27 -6.09
CA ASN A 299 8.98 -30.44 -6.70
C ASN A 299 8.92 -29.78 -8.08
N LYS A 300 9.19 -30.59 -9.12
CA LYS A 300 9.23 -30.14 -10.52
C LYS A 300 7.92 -29.50 -10.99
N GLU A 301 6.79 -30.11 -10.68
CA GLU A 301 5.49 -29.63 -11.14
C GLU A 301 5.14 -28.24 -10.58
N CYS A 302 5.37 -28.04 -9.27
CA CYS A 302 5.18 -26.74 -8.63
C CYS A 302 6.15 -25.69 -9.20
N ALA A 303 7.42 -26.04 -9.40
CA ALA A 303 8.41 -25.13 -9.99
C ALA A 303 8.03 -24.70 -11.41
N PHE A 304 7.65 -25.65 -12.27
CA PHE A 304 7.24 -25.35 -13.65
C PHE A 304 5.95 -24.53 -13.70
N TRP A 305 4.99 -24.84 -12.82
CA TRP A 305 3.76 -24.07 -12.72
C TRP A 305 4.04 -22.61 -12.30
N LEU A 306 4.92 -22.40 -11.30
CA LEU A 306 5.32 -21.07 -10.84
C LEU A 306 6.02 -20.27 -11.95
N ILE A 307 6.95 -20.91 -12.67
CA ILE A 307 7.65 -20.29 -13.81
C ILE A 307 6.67 -19.91 -14.92
N ARG A 308 5.72 -20.78 -15.28
CA ARG A 308 4.71 -20.49 -16.30
C ARG A 308 3.76 -19.36 -15.90
N LYS A 309 3.57 -19.14 -14.59
CA LYS A 309 2.74 -18.05 -14.06
C LYS A 309 3.51 -16.73 -13.94
N ALA A 310 4.82 -16.76 -13.82
CA ALA A 310 5.66 -15.58 -13.94
C ALA A 310 5.55 -15.05 -15.38
N GLN A 311 4.87 -13.92 -15.58
CA GLN A 311 4.87 -13.27 -16.90
C GLN A 311 6.22 -12.61 -17.19
N ASP A 312 6.95 -12.22 -16.14
CA ASP A 312 8.31 -11.66 -16.21
C ASP A 312 9.30 -12.54 -15.46
N SER A 313 10.34 -13.00 -16.17
CA SER A 313 11.43 -13.82 -15.60
C SER A 313 12.16 -13.12 -14.45
N SER A 314 12.11 -11.79 -14.38
CA SER A 314 12.74 -10.99 -13.31
C SER A 314 12.08 -11.13 -11.94
N GLU A 315 10.82 -11.57 -11.86
CA GLU A 315 10.09 -11.64 -10.58
C GLU A 315 10.64 -12.71 -9.63
N PHE A 316 11.20 -13.79 -10.17
CA PHE A 316 11.70 -14.93 -9.38
C PHE A 316 13.23 -15.00 -9.31
N LEU A 317 13.93 -14.13 -10.05
CA LEU A 317 15.40 -14.00 -10.03
C LEU A 317 15.92 -13.26 -8.79
N SER A 318 15.04 -12.92 -7.84
CA SER A 318 15.43 -12.39 -6.53
C SER A 318 16.37 -13.36 -5.84
N LEU A 319 17.63 -12.97 -5.65
CA LEU A 319 18.58 -13.80 -4.94
C LEU A 319 18.23 -13.87 -3.45
N THR A 320 18.49 -15.01 -2.84
CA THR A 320 18.44 -15.14 -1.38
C THR A 320 19.45 -14.22 -0.70
N LEU A 321 19.33 -14.03 0.62
CA LEU A 321 20.33 -13.28 1.41
C LEU A 321 21.74 -13.88 1.32
N THR A 322 21.85 -15.16 0.95
CA THR A 322 23.11 -15.85 0.68
C THR A 322 23.56 -15.78 -0.79
N ASN A 323 22.94 -14.93 -1.60
CA ASN A 323 23.15 -14.80 -3.05
C ASN A 323 23.01 -16.12 -3.83
N LYS A 324 22.07 -16.97 -3.41
CA LYS A 324 21.75 -18.22 -4.11
C LYS A 324 20.53 -18.02 -4.99
N SER A 325 20.61 -18.52 -6.21
CA SER A 325 19.50 -18.65 -7.14
C SER A 325 18.66 -19.89 -6.84
N PRO A 326 17.42 -19.98 -7.35
CA PRO A 326 16.60 -21.18 -7.24
C PRO A 326 17.31 -22.45 -7.72
N SER A 327 18.04 -22.40 -8.84
CA SER A 327 18.81 -23.53 -9.37
C SER A 327 19.88 -24.01 -8.39
N ARG A 328 20.59 -23.08 -7.75
CA ARG A 328 21.62 -23.40 -6.76
C ARG A 328 21.02 -24.04 -5.51
N CYS A 329 19.85 -23.57 -5.07
CA CYS A 329 19.10 -24.18 -3.97
C CYS A 329 18.68 -25.62 -4.28
N ALA A 330 18.17 -25.89 -5.49
CA ALA A 330 17.85 -27.26 -5.92
C ALA A 330 19.10 -28.16 -5.97
N PHE A 331 20.23 -27.64 -6.45
CA PHE A 331 21.48 -28.40 -6.53
C PHE A 331 21.99 -28.79 -5.13
N GLU A 332 22.01 -27.84 -4.20
CA GLU A 332 22.47 -28.08 -2.82
C GLU A 332 21.54 -29.02 -2.05
N ALA A 333 20.24 -29.02 -2.36
CA ALA A 333 19.27 -29.98 -1.82
C ALA A 333 19.41 -31.40 -2.42
N GLY A 334 20.22 -31.59 -3.47
CA GLY A 334 20.45 -32.87 -4.13
C GLY A 334 19.52 -33.16 -5.32
N HIS A 335 18.76 -32.17 -5.79
CA HIS A 335 17.82 -32.31 -6.90
C HIS A 335 18.44 -31.89 -8.23
N SER A 336 19.48 -32.60 -8.68
CA SER A 336 20.28 -32.23 -9.86
C SER A 336 19.48 -32.06 -11.15
N SER A 337 18.41 -32.84 -11.34
CA SER A 337 17.56 -32.72 -12.53
C SER A 337 16.74 -31.43 -12.57
N LEU A 338 16.18 -31.02 -11.43
CA LEU A 338 15.47 -29.74 -11.31
C LEU A 338 16.46 -28.56 -11.35
N ALA A 339 17.63 -28.71 -10.74
CA ALA A 339 18.68 -27.68 -10.76
C ALA A 339 19.13 -27.34 -12.18
N ASN A 340 19.40 -28.35 -13.02
CA ASN A 340 19.79 -28.13 -14.42
C ASN A 340 18.70 -27.41 -15.21
N TYR A 341 17.43 -27.75 -14.97
CA TYR A 341 16.30 -27.07 -15.62
C TYR A 341 16.22 -25.61 -15.19
N LEU A 342 16.24 -25.36 -13.87
CA LEU A 342 16.16 -24.01 -13.33
C LEU A 342 17.33 -23.16 -13.80
N GLN A 343 18.52 -23.74 -13.91
CA GLN A 343 19.69 -23.05 -14.45
C GLN A 343 19.49 -22.65 -15.91
N ALA A 344 18.98 -23.55 -16.75
CA ALA A 344 18.68 -23.23 -18.15
C ALA A 344 17.62 -22.12 -18.28
N TRP A 345 16.61 -22.15 -17.41
CA TRP A 345 15.59 -21.10 -17.33
C TRP A 345 16.17 -19.75 -16.86
N GLU A 346 17.02 -19.76 -15.82
CA GLU A 346 17.73 -18.57 -15.32
C GLU A 346 18.65 -17.94 -16.39
N GLU A 347 19.23 -18.76 -17.27
CA GLU A 347 20.09 -18.33 -18.38
C GLU A 347 19.29 -17.83 -19.60
N GLY A 348 17.95 -17.89 -19.57
CA GLY A 348 17.07 -17.40 -20.64
C GLY A 348 16.88 -18.39 -21.80
N ASN A 349 17.10 -19.68 -21.57
CA ASN A 349 16.99 -20.72 -22.58
C ASN A 349 15.59 -21.38 -22.49
N ASP A 350 14.65 -20.95 -23.34
CA ASP A 350 13.22 -21.35 -23.32
C ASP A 350 12.93 -22.78 -23.86
N ASP A 351 13.96 -23.52 -24.25
CA ASP A 351 13.83 -24.71 -25.12
C ASP A 351 13.35 -26.00 -24.39
N TYR A 352 13.02 -25.92 -23.11
CA TYR A 352 12.49 -27.05 -22.33
C TYR A 352 11.01 -26.92 -21.95
N SER A 353 10.26 -26.00 -22.58
CA SER A 353 8.79 -25.95 -22.45
C SER A 353 8.09 -27.18 -23.06
N THR A 354 8.80 -27.94 -23.90
CA THR A 354 8.32 -29.16 -24.57
C THR A 354 9.45 -30.17 -24.71
N ASN A 355 9.55 -31.16 -23.80
CA ASN A 355 9.76 -32.58 -24.10
C ASN A 355 10.16 -33.41 -22.86
N ASP A 356 9.42 -34.52 -22.71
CA ASP A 356 9.75 -35.78 -22.04
C ASP A 356 9.80 -35.83 -20.50
N GLU A 357 9.06 -36.66 -19.76
CA GLU A 357 8.24 -37.86 -20.02
C GLU A 357 7.20 -38.00 -18.88
N THR A 358 5.96 -37.57 -19.09
CA THR A 358 4.72 -38.03 -18.38
C THR A 358 3.44 -37.45 -18.99
N SER A 359 3.55 -36.56 -19.98
CA SER A 359 2.43 -35.98 -20.73
C SER A 359 1.76 -36.93 -21.75
N ALA A 360 2.02 -38.25 -21.68
CA ALA A 360 1.52 -39.22 -22.65
C ALA A 360 0.22 -39.94 -22.23
N SER A 361 -0.45 -39.52 -21.14
CA SER A 361 -1.72 -40.15 -20.71
C SER A 361 -2.93 -39.23 -20.61
N LEU A 362 -2.84 -37.95 -20.98
CA LEU A 362 -3.99 -37.03 -20.95
C LEU A 362 -4.06 -36.12 -22.19
N LEU A 363 -3.90 -36.72 -23.38
CA LEU A 363 -4.47 -36.15 -24.61
C LEU A 363 -5.81 -36.84 -24.85
N GLU A 364 -6.89 -36.23 -24.37
CA GLU A 364 -8.19 -36.46 -24.98
C GLU A 364 -8.18 -35.77 -26.35
N HIS A 365 -8.38 -36.61 -27.37
CA HIS A 365 -8.80 -36.33 -28.73
C HIS A 365 -9.17 -34.88 -29.07
N ASP A 366 -8.49 -34.31 -30.10
CA ASP A 366 -9.25 -34.02 -31.31
C ASP A 366 -8.39 -34.06 -32.59
N ASN A 367 -9.01 -34.61 -33.63
CA ASN A 367 -8.47 -34.85 -34.97
C ASN A 367 -8.88 -33.68 -35.88
N GLY A 368 -7.95 -33.03 -36.59
CA GLY A 368 -8.40 -32.01 -37.55
C GLY A 368 -7.38 -31.28 -38.43
N ARG A 369 -6.73 -31.99 -39.35
CA ARG A 369 -6.19 -31.51 -40.65
C ARG A 369 -4.99 -30.55 -40.68
N SER A 370 -3.86 -31.15 -41.06
CA SER A 370 -2.77 -30.56 -41.85
C SER A 370 -3.26 -29.94 -43.17
N ILE A 371 -2.81 -28.72 -43.46
CA ILE A 371 -2.44 -28.26 -44.82
C ILE A 371 -1.22 -27.32 -44.70
N GLY A 372 -0.09 -27.76 -45.26
CA GLY A 372 0.75 -26.99 -46.17
C GLY A 372 1.67 -25.91 -45.60
N ASP A 373 2.97 -26.16 -45.77
CA ASP A 373 4.12 -25.26 -45.60
C ASP A 373 3.98 -23.93 -46.36
N GLU A 374 4.57 -22.86 -45.82
CA GLU A 374 5.48 -21.93 -46.53
C GLU A 374 6.01 -20.87 -45.55
N GLU A 375 7.31 -20.96 -45.21
CA GLU A 375 8.09 -19.86 -44.67
C GLU A 375 8.34 -18.82 -45.77
N GLU A 376 8.00 -17.54 -45.54
CA GLU A 376 8.76 -16.44 -46.14
C GLU A 376 8.71 -15.16 -45.30
N ASN A 377 9.83 -14.46 -45.35
CA ASN A 377 10.34 -13.46 -44.42
C ASN A 377 9.75 -12.04 -44.61
N VAL A 378 9.90 -11.23 -43.57
CA VAL A 378 9.30 -9.93 -43.21
C VAL A 378 9.58 -8.76 -44.17
N ALA A 379 8.54 -7.94 -44.47
CA ALA A 379 8.55 -6.45 -44.43
C ALA A 379 7.11 -5.87 -44.59
N PRO A 380 6.79 -4.72 -43.96
CA PRO A 380 5.43 -4.37 -43.55
C PRO A 380 4.64 -3.64 -44.64
N ARG A 381 3.46 -4.16 -45.00
CA ARG A 381 2.50 -3.44 -45.85
C ARG A 381 1.58 -2.58 -44.98
N SER A 382 1.92 -1.29 -44.94
CA SER A 382 1.05 -0.12 -44.79
C SER A 382 -0.43 -0.41 -44.53
N ARG A 383 -0.86 -0.29 -43.27
CA ARG A 383 -2.27 -0.20 -42.91
C ARG A 383 -2.67 1.28 -42.84
N ASN A 384 -3.86 1.57 -43.37
CA ASN A 384 -4.40 2.91 -43.67
C ASN A 384 -4.51 3.84 -42.44
N ILE A 385 -3.41 4.52 -42.12
CA ILE A 385 -3.31 5.59 -41.11
C ILE A 385 -4.15 6.82 -41.51
N GLU A 386 -4.30 7.07 -42.82
CA GLU A 386 -4.96 8.26 -43.38
C GLU A 386 -6.46 8.38 -42.97
N THR A 387 -7.17 7.26 -42.83
CA THR A 387 -8.61 7.24 -42.49
C THR A 387 -8.88 7.56 -41.02
N VAL A 388 -8.03 7.06 -40.12
CA VAL A 388 -8.11 7.34 -38.68
C VAL A 388 -7.63 8.76 -38.40
N TYR A 389 -6.59 9.19 -39.10
CA TYR A 389 -6.09 10.57 -39.07
C TYR A 389 -7.17 11.59 -39.48
N ASN A 390 -7.94 11.30 -40.53
CA ASN A 390 -9.04 12.17 -40.96
C ASN A 390 -10.24 12.17 -39.98
N TRP A 391 -10.46 11.09 -39.22
CA TRP A 391 -11.49 11.02 -38.17
C TRP A 391 -11.12 11.85 -36.94
N LEU A 392 -9.86 11.79 -36.50
CA LEU A 392 -9.32 12.58 -35.38
C LEU A 392 -9.22 14.07 -35.73
N LYS A 393 -8.88 14.39 -36.98
CA LYS A 393 -8.83 15.76 -37.51
C LYS A 393 -10.20 16.43 -37.54
N PHE A 394 -11.29 15.68 -37.73
CA PHE A 394 -12.66 16.20 -37.70
C PHE A 394 -13.04 16.77 -36.32
N PHE A 395 -12.44 16.29 -35.22
CA PHE A 395 -12.71 16.72 -33.85
C PHE A 395 -11.70 17.75 -33.29
N LYS A 396 -10.76 18.25 -34.11
CA LYS A 396 -9.76 19.28 -33.75
C LYS A 396 -8.91 18.96 -32.50
N MET A 397 -8.38 17.74 -32.42
CA MET A 397 -7.46 17.29 -31.36
C MET A 397 -6.05 17.05 -31.95
N GLU A 398 -5.45 18.09 -32.54
CA GLU A 398 -4.20 17.96 -33.33
C GLU A 398 -2.93 17.72 -32.50
N GLU A 399 -2.90 18.05 -31.21
CA GLU A 399 -1.76 17.73 -30.33
C GLU A 399 -1.76 16.26 -29.85
N TYR A 400 -2.90 15.58 -29.90
CA TYR A 400 -3.04 14.21 -29.39
C TYR A 400 -2.45 13.15 -30.33
N ALA A 401 -2.44 13.40 -31.64
CA ALA A 401 -1.97 12.42 -32.62
C ALA A 401 -0.45 12.27 -32.65
N GLN A 402 0.31 13.32 -32.32
CA GLN A 402 1.78 13.28 -32.37
C GLN A 402 2.42 12.56 -31.19
N ASN A 403 1.73 12.51 -30.03
CA ASN A 403 2.23 11.80 -28.84
C ASN A 403 1.82 10.31 -28.81
N PHE A 404 1.03 9.85 -29.78
CA PHE A 404 0.43 8.51 -29.80
C PHE A 404 0.99 7.60 -30.90
N GLU A 405 1.95 8.07 -31.70
CA GLU A 405 2.64 7.27 -32.74
C GLU A 405 3.66 6.28 -32.15
N LYS A 406 3.79 6.21 -30.81
CA LYS A 406 4.83 5.43 -30.15
C LYS A 406 4.36 4.11 -29.53
N ASP A 407 3.12 4.01 -29.04
CA ASP A 407 2.65 2.81 -28.33
C ASP A 407 1.20 2.45 -28.71
N GLY A 408 1.03 1.27 -29.29
CA GLY A 408 -0.10 0.88 -30.13
C GLY A 408 -1.41 0.50 -29.43
N PHE A 409 -2.53 0.96 -30.01
CA PHE A 409 -3.90 0.55 -29.67
C PHE A 409 -4.60 -0.13 -30.87
N ASP A 410 -4.01 -1.19 -31.40
CA ASP A 410 -4.49 -1.82 -32.65
C ASP A 410 -5.69 -2.78 -32.48
N THR A 411 -6.39 -2.82 -31.33
CA THR A 411 -7.56 -3.71 -31.14
C THR A 411 -8.80 -2.98 -30.58
N LEU A 412 -9.99 -3.35 -31.08
CA LEU A 412 -11.30 -2.85 -30.60
C LEU A 412 -11.47 -3.04 -29.08
N ARG A 413 -10.91 -4.14 -28.55
CA ARG A 413 -10.96 -4.48 -27.13
C ARG A 413 -10.12 -3.50 -26.29
N GLY A 414 -8.98 -3.03 -26.80
CA GLY A 414 -8.15 -2.01 -26.14
C GLY A 414 -8.79 -0.61 -26.14
N VAL A 415 -9.60 -0.28 -27.15
CA VAL A 415 -10.38 0.97 -27.15
C VAL A 415 -11.58 0.86 -26.21
N ALA A 416 -12.17 -0.32 -26.11
CA ALA A 416 -13.27 -0.59 -25.18
C ALA A 416 -12.84 -0.55 -23.71
N THR A 417 -11.55 -0.69 -23.38
CA THR A 417 -11.08 -0.65 -21.99
C THR A 417 -10.88 0.76 -21.44
N ILE A 418 -10.92 1.79 -22.27
CA ILE A 418 -10.77 3.19 -21.84
C ILE A 418 -11.88 3.57 -20.85
N ASP A 419 -11.50 4.08 -19.67
CA ASP A 419 -12.41 4.54 -18.63
C ASP A 419 -12.38 6.07 -18.40
N GLU A 420 -13.09 6.57 -17.38
CA GLU A 420 -13.18 8.01 -17.14
C GLU A 420 -11.86 8.60 -16.61
N ASP A 421 -11.08 7.80 -15.89
CA ASP A 421 -9.79 8.20 -15.32
C ASP A 421 -8.73 8.22 -16.42
N ASP A 422 -8.76 7.26 -17.35
CA ASP A 422 -7.97 7.33 -18.59
C ASP A 422 -8.29 8.60 -19.39
N LEU A 423 -9.56 9.00 -19.50
CA LEU A 423 -9.97 10.25 -20.17
C LEU A 423 -9.63 11.52 -19.37
N ILE A 424 -9.40 11.39 -18.06
CA ILE A 424 -8.90 12.45 -17.19
C ILE A 424 -7.41 12.63 -17.40
N ASP A 425 -6.66 11.55 -17.38
CA ASP A 425 -5.22 11.50 -17.64
C ASP A 425 -4.91 11.90 -19.09
N MET A 426 -5.85 11.63 -20.01
CA MET A 426 -5.85 12.13 -21.39
C MET A 426 -6.42 13.55 -21.53
N ASP A 427 -6.58 14.31 -20.46
CA ASP A 427 -6.94 15.74 -20.48
C ASP A 427 -8.20 16.10 -21.31
N VAL A 428 -9.10 15.13 -21.50
CA VAL A 428 -10.32 15.33 -22.31
C VAL A 428 -11.24 16.28 -21.56
N LYS A 429 -11.76 17.33 -22.21
CA LYS A 429 -12.64 18.29 -21.54
C LYS A 429 -13.85 17.57 -20.94
N LYS A 430 -14.17 17.87 -19.67
CA LYS A 430 -15.26 17.26 -18.88
C LYS A 430 -16.60 17.14 -19.62
N GLY A 431 -16.92 18.09 -20.50
CA GLY A 431 -18.15 18.06 -21.32
C GLY A 431 -18.18 17.01 -22.44
N HIS A 432 -17.01 16.56 -22.92
CA HIS A 432 -16.87 15.56 -23.99
C HIS A 432 -16.65 14.15 -23.45
N ARG A 433 -16.12 13.99 -22.22
CA ARG A 433 -15.90 12.68 -21.58
C ARG A 433 -17.15 11.81 -21.57
N ARG A 434 -18.30 12.39 -21.21
CA ARG A 434 -19.59 11.68 -21.19
C ARG A 434 -20.02 11.16 -22.56
N VAL A 435 -19.72 11.90 -23.63
CA VAL A 435 -20.06 11.49 -25.00
C VAL A 435 -19.14 10.34 -25.44
N VAL A 436 -17.85 10.43 -25.13
CA VAL A 436 -16.86 9.40 -25.47
C VAL A 436 -17.15 8.10 -24.72
N LEU A 437 -17.40 8.17 -23.40
CA LEU A 437 -17.77 7.01 -22.59
C LEU A 437 -19.05 6.34 -23.08
N SER A 438 -20.06 7.12 -23.49
CA SER A 438 -21.29 6.56 -24.06
C SER A 438 -21.06 5.79 -25.37
N HIS A 439 -20.07 6.17 -26.18
CA HIS A 439 -19.73 5.42 -27.40
C HIS A 439 -18.85 4.21 -27.10
N ILE A 440 -17.96 4.29 -26.10
CA ILE A 440 -17.18 3.15 -25.61
C ILE A 440 -18.12 2.07 -25.03
N GLU A 441 -19.15 2.48 -24.31
CA GLU A 441 -20.16 1.57 -23.76
C GLU A 441 -21.00 0.89 -24.86
N GLU A 442 -21.37 1.63 -25.91
CA GLU A 442 -21.98 1.04 -27.11
C GLU A 442 -21.05 0.01 -27.79
N LEU A 443 -19.74 0.30 -27.87
CA LEU A 443 -18.75 -0.64 -28.40
C LEU A 443 -18.59 -1.89 -27.52
N ARG A 444 -18.64 -1.75 -26.19
CA ARG A 444 -18.65 -2.89 -25.25
C ARG A 444 -19.86 -3.78 -25.50
N ASN A 445 -21.05 -3.19 -25.65
CA ASN A 445 -22.30 -3.93 -25.92
C ASN A 445 -22.26 -4.66 -27.27
N GLN A 446 -21.63 -4.09 -28.29
CA GLN A 446 -21.46 -4.75 -29.59
C GLN A 446 -20.45 -5.90 -29.52
N LEU A 447 -19.38 -5.75 -28.74
CA LEU A 447 -18.40 -6.83 -28.50
C LEU A 447 -19.02 -8.00 -27.74
N THR A 448 -19.81 -7.74 -26.69
CA THR A 448 -20.50 -8.80 -25.95
C THR A 448 -21.48 -9.56 -26.84
N LEU A 449 -22.19 -8.87 -27.73
CA LEU A 449 -23.10 -9.51 -28.68
C LEU A 449 -22.35 -10.39 -29.70
N LEU A 450 -21.12 -10.03 -30.07
CA LEU A 450 -20.27 -10.82 -30.96
C LEU A 450 -19.71 -12.05 -30.26
N ASP A 451 -19.30 -11.91 -29.00
CA ASP A 451 -18.81 -13.02 -28.17
C ASP A 451 -19.94 -14.05 -27.93
N GLU A 452 -21.16 -13.59 -27.62
CA GLU A 452 -22.33 -14.47 -27.46
C GLU A 452 -22.69 -15.21 -28.77
N ASN A 453 -22.59 -14.53 -29.93
CA ASN A 453 -22.85 -15.16 -31.22
C ASN A 453 -21.75 -16.15 -31.63
N ALA A 454 -20.49 -15.92 -31.21
CA ALA A 454 -19.38 -16.84 -31.44
C ALA A 454 -19.51 -18.11 -30.59
N GLU A 455 -19.98 -17.99 -29.33
CA GLU A 455 -20.26 -19.12 -28.45
C GLU A 455 -21.40 -20.00 -28.99
N VAL A 456 -22.46 -19.41 -29.54
CA VAL A 456 -23.58 -20.17 -30.14
C VAL A 456 -23.17 -20.87 -31.44
N ALA A 457 -22.17 -20.37 -32.16
CA ALA A 457 -21.68 -20.94 -33.42
C ALA A 457 -20.56 -21.99 -33.24
N GLY A 458 -20.04 -22.19 -32.03
CA GLY A 458 -19.02 -23.20 -31.73
C GLY A 458 -17.65 -22.94 -32.37
N MET A 459 -17.26 -21.68 -32.58
CA MET A 459 -15.92 -21.29 -33.04
C MET A 459 -15.06 -20.79 -31.87
N GLU A 460 -13.79 -21.21 -31.78
CA GLU A 460 -12.85 -20.69 -30.77
C GLU A 460 -12.53 -19.18 -30.97
N PRO A 461 -12.37 -18.41 -29.88
CA PRO A 461 -12.21 -16.96 -29.93
C PRO A 461 -10.75 -16.56 -30.11
N LEU A 462 -10.13 -16.91 -31.24
CA LEU A 462 -8.75 -16.50 -31.55
C LEU A 462 -8.65 -15.86 -32.95
N SER A 463 -9.33 -14.72 -33.10
CA SER A 463 -8.82 -13.60 -33.88
C SER A 463 -9.44 -12.30 -33.35
N SER A 464 -8.61 -11.36 -32.89
CA SER A 464 -9.08 -10.10 -32.31
C SER A 464 -9.86 -9.29 -33.35
N PRO A 465 -11.13 -8.92 -33.12
CA PRO A 465 -11.85 -8.07 -34.05
C PRO A 465 -11.14 -6.70 -34.15
N THR A 466 -10.79 -6.31 -35.36
CA THR A 466 -10.16 -5.00 -35.65
C THR A 466 -11.25 -3.99 -36.04
N LEU A 467 -11.03 -2.71 -35.74
CA LEU A 467 -11.97 -1.60 -36.01
C LEU A 467 -12.53 -1.56 -37.45
N SER A 468 -11.80 -2.13 -38.42
CA SER A 468 -12.20 -2.24 -39.82
C SER A 468 -13.27 -3.30 -40.13
N MET A 469 -13.64 -4.14 -39.16
CA MET A 469 -14.61 -5.24 -39.34
C MET A 469 -16.05 -4.86 -38.98
N LEU A 470 -16.29 -3.65 -38.46
CA LEU A 470 -17.62 -3.19 -38.06
C LEU A 470 -18.31 -2.37 -39.17
N PRO A 471 -19.64 -2.51 -39.36
CA PRO A 471 -20.41 -1.58 -40.17
C PRO A 471 -20.43 -0.19 -39.53
N PRO A 472 -20.51 0.90 -40.31
CA PRO A 472 -20.52 2.26 -39.77
C PRO A 472 -21.75 2.48 -38.89
N ILE A 473 -21.52 3.03 -37.69
CA ILE A 473 -22.58 3.33 -36.71
C ILE A 473 -23.53 4.38 -37.32
N THR A 474 -24.68 3.94 -37.79
CA THR A 474 -25.77 4.83 -38.17
C THR A 474 -26.52 5.25 -36.91
N LYS A 475 -26.59 6.56 -36.66
CA LYS A 475 -27.45 7.13 -35.61
C LYS A 475 -28.86 6.58 -35.75
N GLN A 476 -29.32 5.83 -34.76
CA GLN A 476 -30.75 5.59 -34.59
C GLN A 476 -31.28 6.23 -33.30
N SER A 477 -32.29 7.04 -33.56
CA SER A 477 -33.13 7.81 -32.68
C SER A 477 -34.12 6.93 -31.92
N SER A 478 -34.28 7.22 -30.62
CA SER A 478 -35.49 7.12 -29.77
C SER A 478 -36.67 6.25 -30.23
N MET A 479 -37.16 5.34 -29.36
CA MET A 479 -38.58 5.31 -28.91
C MET A 479 -38.89 4.24 -27.81
N SER A 480 -39.45 4.74 -26.70
CA SER A 480 -40.46 4.23 -25.74
C SER A 480 -41.02 2.79 -25.81
N SER A 481 -41.24 2.14 -24.65
CA SER A 481 -42.58 1.98 -24.01
C SER A 481 -42.58 1.27 -22.62
N ILE A 482 -43.14 1.92 -21.57
CA ILE A 482 -44.33 1.59 -20.72
C ILE A 482 -44.24 0.23 -19.94
N VAL A 483 -44.31 0.13 -18.60
CA VAL A 483 -45.54 0.08 -17.76
C VAL A 483 -45.20 0.00 -16.24
N SER A 484 -45.88 0.85 -15.46
CA SER A 484 -46.37 0.74 -14.06
C SER A 484 -45.46 0.81 -12.81
N ALA A 485 -45.69 1.90 -12.06
CA ALA A 485 -45.65 2.05 -10.59
C ALA A 485 -46.91 1.38 -9.94
N PRO A 486 -47.20 1.37 -8.60
CA PRO A 486 -46.84 2.40 -7.62
C PRO A 486 -46.66 2.03 -6.12
N GLY A 487 -46.08 3.00 -5.38
CA GLY A 487 -46.52 3.39 -4.03
C GLY A 487 -45.55 3.06 -2.89
N ALA A 488 -45.36 3.88 -1.86
CA ALA A 488 -45.80 5.26 -1.58
C ALA A 488 -45.06 5.79 -0.33
N GLY A 489 -44.84 7.11 -0.24
CA GLY A 489 -44.52 7.89 0.98
C GLY A 489 -43.03 8.19 1.18
N GLY A 490 -42.52 9.43 1.09
CA GLY A 490 -42.94 10.64 1.81
C GLY A 490 -42.21 10.66 3.17
N GLU A 491 -41.45 11.64 3.64
CA GLU A 491 -41.27 13.06 3.36
C GLU A 491 -39.99 13.55 4.10
N ALA A 492 -39.47 14.72 3.67
CA ALA A 492 -38.91 15.83 4.46
C ALA A 492 -37.59 15.72 5.29
N ILE A 493 -36.64 16.56 4.85
CA ILE A 493 -35.50 17.25 5.49
C ILE A 493 -35.98 18.09 6.72
N PRO A 494 -35.25 18.30 7.85
CA PRO A 494 -34.18 19.33 7.92
C PRO A 494 -33.02 19.23 8.93
N HIS A 495 -32.00 20.04 8.62
CA HIS A 495 -30.84 20.49 9.40
C HIS A 495 -31.05 20.71 10.91
N ARG A 496 -30.00 20.46 11.72
CA ARG A 496 -29.57 21.39 12.80
C ARG A 496 -28.17 21.12 13.40
N THR A 497 -27.30 22.11 13.21
CA THR A 497 -26.36 22.76 14.16
C THR A 497 -25.73 21.99 15.34
N GLU A 498 -24.40 21.98 15.33
CA GLU A 498 -23.45 22.38 16.38
C GLU A 498 -23.83 22.24 17.88
N ARG A 499 -22.97 21.53 18.63
CA ARG A 499 -22.53 21.99 19.95
C ARG A 499 -21.05 21.68 20.19
N ARG A 500 -20.24 22.75 20.22
CA ARG A 500 -18.91 22.81 20.82
C ARG A 500 -19.00 22.49 22.31
N GLY A 501 -18.20 21.54 22.78
CA GLY A 501 -17.89 21.31 24.18
C GLY A 501 -16.40 21.57 24.42
N SER A 502 -16.12 22.63 25.17
CA SER A 502 -14.78 23.02 25.64
C SER A 502 -14.20 21.95 26.57
N ILE A 503 -13.02 21.41 26.24
CA ILE A 503 -12.24 20.56 27.14
C ILE A 503 -10.92 21.28 27.45
N THR A 504 -10.76 21.61 28.73
CA THR A 504 -9.56 22.11 29.37
C THR A 504 -8.45 21.05 29.36
N ALA A 505 -7.22 21.46 29.07
CA ALA A 505 -6.03 20.61 28.94
C ALA A 505 -5.62 19.91 30.27
N PRO A 506 -5.17 18.64 30.23
CA PRO A 506 -4.40 18.02 31.30
C PRO A 506 -2.87 18.28 31.14
N PRO A 507 -2.09 18.18 32.24
CA PRO A 507 -0.65 18.50 32.28
C PRO A 507 0.23 17.44 31.59
N PRO A 508 1.51 17.76 31.26
CA PRO A 508 2.42 16.88 30.53
C PRO A 508 2.79 15.61 31.31
N PRO A 509 3.16 14.53 30.61
CA PRO A 509 3.40 13.22 31.20
C PRO A 509 4.66 13.23 32.06
N THR A 510 4.48 12.94 33.34
CA THR A 510 5.55 12.45 34.22
C THR A 510 5.83 10.98 33.91
N ASP A 511 7.11 10.62 33.91
CA ASP A 511 7.65 9.26 33.85
C ASP A 511 6.75 8.19 34.52
N VAL A 512 6.41 7.13 33.77
CA VAL A 512 6.54 5.67 34.05
C VAL A 512 5.85 4.86 32.93
#